data_AF-A0A8W8JXV8-F1
#
_entry.id   AF-A0A8W8JXV8-F1
#
_cell.length_a   1.000
_cell.length_b   1.000
_cell.length_c   1.000
_cell.angle_alpha   90.00
_cell.angle_beta   90.00
_cell.angle_gamma   90.00
#
_symmetry.space_group_name_H-M   'P 1'
#
loop_
_entity.id
_entity.type
_entity.pdbx_description
1 polymer ?
#
loop_
_entity_poly.entity_id
_entity_poly.type
_entity_poly.pdbx_seq_one_letter_code
_entity_poly.pdbx_strand_id
1 'polypeptide(L)'
;GNATLHLYPHFEPLRQIEGVTDYLTTEISTSKQKRFNLVKFIDTPGLVDGDMQYPFDVNRAILWLGDLADLIFVFFDPIGQALCKRTLNIVEELSNDHSEIMRFYLSKADEAGDESDRQRVLMQIVQELCKRPNLNRTGFEMPTIYVPNMNQKGSSCVNQIEEVCQDIEKTINQTIQNTLNSLERDCDQIATLVEEKLQKNMKTSSENLQARFRGASFGLLGVFIPFLMLTTYLISTQQKVMKDILGENILDTLGIYLGPLARGWKAIPVQYSTYILYFIFGFTLIMLLIARYVSRTKLTLSRKEKRHLSEIREFVQNTVKKKKESLYSDYLKQSVADHDL
;
A
#
# COMPACT_ATOMS: atom_id res chain seq x y z
N GLY A 1 16.72 -4.74 -24.57
CA GLY A 1 16.46 -3.40 -25.10
C GLY A 1 15.40 -2.69 -24.28
N ASN A 2 15.35 -1.36 -24.41
CA ASN A 2 14.40 -0.51 -23.67
C ASN A 2 12.91 -0.84 -23.93
N ALA A 3 12.59 -1.42 -25.10
CA ALA A 3 11.23 -1.86 -25.42
C ALA A 3 10.68 -2.89 -24.41
N THR A 4 11.52 -3.81 -23.93
CA THR A 4 11.17 -4.79 -22.89
C THR A 4 10.75 -4.11 -21.59
N LEU A 5 11.48 -3.06 -21.18
CA LEU A 5 11.20 -2.32 -19.95
C LEU A 5 9.91 -1.48 -20.07
N HIS A 6 9.63 -0.95 -21.26
CA HIS A 6 8.35 -0.28 -21.52
C HIS A 6 7.16 -1.24 -21.46
N LEU A 7 7.31 -2.45 -21.98
CA LEU A 7 6.26 -3.48 -21.94
C LEU A 7 6.09 -4.06 -20.52
N TYR A 8 7.18 -4.15 -19.76
CA TYR A 8 7.21 -4.72 -18.42
C TYR A 8 7.89 -3.76 -17.43
N PRO A 9 7.17 -2.76 -16.91
CA PRO A 9 7.74 -1.73 -16.02
C PRO A 9 8.32 -2.29 -14.71
N HIS A 10 7.88 -3.46 -14.27
CA HIS A 10 8.44 -4.11 -13.08
C HIS A 10 9.88 -4.58 -13.29
N PHE A 11 10.36 -4.70 -14.54
CA PHE A 11 11.76 -4.97 -14.86
C PHE A 11 12.63 -3.71 -14.87
N GLU A 12 12.07 -2.51 -14.68
CA GLU A 12 12.83 -1.25 -14.65
C GLU A 12 14.04 -1.27 -13.68
N PRO A 13 13.97 -1.91 -12.49
CA PRO A 13 15.12 -2.01 -11.60
C PRO A 13 16.33 -2.76 -12.20
N LEU A 14 16.15 -3.64 -13.20
CA LEU A 14 17.27 -4.29 -13.90
C LEU A 14 18.20 -3.30 -14.59
N ARG A 15 17.71 -2.09 -14.93
CA ARG A 15 18.56 -1.02 -15.50
C ARG A 15 19.68 -0.59 -14.55
N GLN A 16 19.54 -0.85 -13.25
CA GLN A 16 20.59 -0.56 -12.27
C GLN A 16 21.82 -1.48 -12.41
N ILE A 17 21.68 -2.60 -13.13
CA ILE A 17 22.79 -3.49 -13.44
C ILE A 17 23.35 -3.06 -14.79
N GLU A 18 24.57 -2.52 -14.77
CA GLU A 18 25.25 -2.02 -15.95
C GLU A 18 25.40 -3.12 -17.02
N GLY A 19 25.04 -2.80 -18.26
CA GLY A 19 25.11 -3.72 -19.40
C GLY A 19 23.92 -4.68 -19.57
N VAL A 20 23.09 -4.94 -18.56
CA VAL A 20 21.96 -5.91 -18.67
C VAL A 20 20.95 -5.50 -19.75
N THR A 21 20.64 -4.21 -19.85
CA THR A 21 19.57 -3.73 -20.73
C THR A 21 19.78 -4.04 -22.20
N ASP A 22 21.03 -4.18 -22.62
CA ASP A 22 21.40 -4.45 -24.02
C ASP A 22 21.09 -5.89 -24.41
N TYR A 23 21.05 -6.79 -23.43
CA TYR A 23 20.80 -8.24 -23.62
C TYR A 23 19.36 -8.66 -23.30
N LEU A 24 18.51 -7.76 -22.79
CA LEU A 24 17.09 -8.06 -22.60
C LEU A 24 16.38 -8.20 -23.96
N THR A 25 15.81 -9.36 -24.25
CA THR A 25 15.01 -9.58 -25.45
C THR A 25 13.61 -10.02 -25.05
N THR A 26 12.61 -9.68 -25.87
CA THR A 26 11.23 -10.10 -25.63
C THR A 26 10.66 -10.70 -26.88
N GLU A 27 10.19 -11.94 -26.75
CA GLU A 27 9.45 -12.65 -27.77
C GLU A 27 8.03 -12.87 -27.26
N ILE A 28 7.05 -12.66 -28.15
CA ILE A 28 5.63 -12.81 -27.81
C ILE A 28 5.11 -14.03 -28.57
N SER A 29 4.71 -15.05 -27.83
CA SER A 29 3.97 -16.19 -28.39
C SER A 29 2.47 -15.89 -28.42
N THR A 30 1.81 -16.22 -29.52
CA THR A 30 0.35 -16.12 -29.66
C THR A 30 -0.38 -17.41 -29.25
N SER A 31 0.35 -18.42 -28.76
CA SER A 31 -0.24 -19.69 -28.35
C SER A 31 -1.15 -19.50 -27.14
N LYS A 32 -2.35 -20.07 -27.22
CA LYS A 32 -3.29 -20.17 -26.10
C LYS A 32 -3.25 -21.53 -25.41
N GLN A 33 -2.57 -22.51 -26.01
CA GLN A 33 -2.46 -23.85 -25.45
C GLN A 33 -1.81 -23.82 -24.07
N LYS A 34 -2.24 -24.73 -23.20
CA LYS A 34 -1.69 -24.91 -21.85
C LYS A 34 -1.66 -23.61 -21.02
N ARG A 35 -2.58 -22.68 -21.31
CA ARG A 35 -2.69 -21.36 -20.67
C ARG A 35 -1.40 -20.52 -20.72
N PHE A 36 -0.56 -20.72 -21.74
CA PHE A 36 0.71 -20.00 -21.88
C PHE A 36 0.53 -18.50 -22.13
N ASN A 37 -0.65 -18.05 -22.53
CA ASN A 37 -0.98 -16.62 -22.60
C ASN A 37 -0.98 -15.92 -21.22
N LEU A 38 -1.03 -16.69 -20.12
CA LEU A 38 -0.99 -16.18 -18.75
C LEU A 38 0.41 -16.28 -18.13
N VAL A 39 1.37 -16.87 -18.84
CA VAL A 39 2.72 -17.14 -18.34
C VAL A 39 3.72 -16.25 -19.07
N LYS A 40 4.77 -15.85 -18.37
CA LYS A 40 5.95 -15.22 -18.97
C LYS A 40 7.15 -16.06 -18.60
N PHE A 41 7.82 -16.60 -19.60
CA PHE A 41 9.08 -17.28 -19.40
C PHE A 41 10.21 -16.26 -19.46
N ILE A 42 11.11 -16.35 -18.50
CA ILE A 42 12.33 -15.55 -18.45
C ILE A 42 13.47 -16.51 -18.73
N ASP A 43 14.01 -16.46 -19.94
CA ASP A 43 15.19 -17.25 -20.30
C ASP A 43 16.44 -16.54 -19.78
N THR A 44 17.31 -17.30 -19.11
CA THR A 44 18.53 -16.78 -18.48
C THR A 44 19.76 -17.32 -19.20
N PRO A 45 20.87 -16.56 -19.24
CA PRO A 45 22.07 -17.03 -19.92
C PRO A 45 22.59 -18.32 -19.29
N GLY A 46 23.05 -19.25 -20.14
CA GLY A 46 23.70 -20.48 -19.69
C GLY A 46 24.94 -20.19 -18.84
N LEU A 47 24.99 -20.81 -17.66
CA LEU A 47 26.06 -20.60 -16.67
C LEU A 47 27.24 -21.54 -16.93
N VAL A 48 28.42 -20.97 -17.13
CA VAL A 48 29.66 -21.72 -17.34
C VAL A 48 30.72 -21.34 -16.31
N ASP A 49 31.57 -22.31 -15.97
CA ASP A 49 32.79 -22.10 -15.19
C ASP A 49 33.98 -21.76 -16.13
N GLY A 50 35.04 -21.16 -15.57
CA GLY A 50 36.28 -20.83 -16.28
C GLY A 50 36.44 -19.33 -16.57
N ASP A 51 37.28 -18.99 -17.56
CA ASP A 51 37.67 -17.61 -17.90
C ASP A 51 36.61 -16.82 -18.67
N MET A 52 35.43 -17.40 -18.88
CA MET A 52 34.35 -16.73 -19.61
C MET A 52 33.77 -15.58 -18.78
N GLN A 53 33.89 -14.37 -19.33
CA GLN A 53 33.32 -13.15 -18.75
C GLN A 53 31.99 -12.84 -19.41
N TYR A 54 30.97 -12.64 -18.58
CA TYR A 54 29.70 -12.12 -19.03
C TYR A 54 29.80 -10.60 -19.20
N PRO A 55 29.03 -10.02 -20.14
CA PRO A 55 29.05 -8.58 -20.39
C PRO A 55 28.40 -7.74 -19.27
N PHE A 56 27.81 -8.39 -18.27
CA PHE A 56 27.19 -7.77 -17.10
C PHE A 56 27.26 -8.74 -15.89
N ASP A 57 26.86 -8.25 -14.72
CA ASP A 57 26.74 -9.07 -13.51
C ASP A 57 25.54 -10.02 -13.59
N VAL A 58 25.78 -11.21 -14.17
CA VAL A 58 24.77 -12.25 -14.37
C VAL A 58 24.24 -12.78 -13.05
N ASN A 59 25.10 -12.91 -12.03
CA ASN A 59 24.68 -13.45 -10.73
C ASN A 59 23.64 -12.52 -10.11
N ARG A 60 23.94 -11.23 -10.04
CA ARG A 60 23.02 -10.23 -9.50
C ARG A 60 21.70 -10.16 -10.30
N ALA A 61 21.77 -10.28 -11.62
CA ALA A 61 20.58 -10.29 -12.47
C ALA A 61 19.70 -11.51 -12.18
N ILE A 62 20.27 -12.72 -12.10
CA ILE A 62 19.51 -13.95 -11.82
C ILE A 62 18.89 -13.94 -10.42
N LEU A 63 19.64 -13.49 -9.40
CA LEU A 63 19.12 -13.38 -8.03
C LEU A 63 17.92 -12.43 -7.97
N TRP A 64 18.04 -11.27 -8.62
CA TRP A 64 16.94 -10.30 -8.70
C TRP A 64 15.72 -10.85 -9.43
N LEU A 65 15.94 -11.64 -10.49
CA LEU A 65 14.84 -12.30 -11.21
C LEU A 65 14.16 -13.38 -10.35
N GLY A 66 14.93 -14.06 -9.49
CA GLY A 66 14.41 -15.03 -8.51
C GLY A 66 13.37 -14.40 -7.58
N ASP A 67 13.63 -13.20 -7.06
CA ASP A 67 12.72 -12.47 -6.16
C ASP A 67 11.35 -12.11 -6.78
N LEU A 68 11.28 -12.10 -8.11
CA LEU A 68 10.07 -11.77 -8.86
C LEU A 68 9.32 -13.01 -9.38
N ALA A 69 9.98 -14.17 -9.42
CA ALA A 69 9.46 -15.36 -10.06
C ALA A 69 8.41 -16.09 -9.19
N ASP A 70 7.35 -16.60 -9.83
CA ASP A 70 6.40 -17.52 -9.19
C ASP A 70 6.93 -18.97 -9.16
N LEU A 71 7.81 -19.33 -10.11
CA LEU A 71 8.47 -20.63 -10.24
C LEU A 71 9.89 -20.44 -10.77
N ILE A 72 10.83 -21.24 -10.25
CA ILE A 72 12.23 -21.24 -10.68
C ILE A 72 12.57 -22.64 -11.18
N PHE A 73 12.91 -22.76 -12.46
CA PHE A 73 13.32 -24.02 -13.06
C PHE A 73 14.84 -24.10 -13.21
N VAL A 74 15.43 -25.14 -12.65
CA VAL A 74 16.87 -25.42 -12.74
C VAL A 74 17.05 -26.68 -13.57
N PHE A 75 17.65 -26.52 -14.75
CA PHE A 75 17.88 -27.61 -15.69
C PHE A 75 19.31 -28.13 -15.58
N PHE A 76 19.47 -29.43 -15.38
CA PHE A 76 20.73 -30.14 -15.47
C PHE A 76 20.79 -30.96 -16.76
N ASP A 77 21.88 -30.81 -17.51
CA ASP A 77 22.11 -31.55 -18.76
C ASP A 77 23.03 -32.76 -18.47
N PRO A 78 22.63 -34.00 -18.81
CA PRO A 78 23.39 -35.22 -18.57
C PRO A 78 24.65 -35.38 -19.43
N ILE A 79 24.75 -34.69 -20.56
CA ILE A 79 25.90 -34.73 -21.48
C ILE A 79 26.85 -33.56 -21.19
N GLY A 80 26.31 -32.44 -20.71
CA GLY A 80 27.07 -31.26 -20.32
C GLY A 80 27.81 -31.40 -18.99
N GLN A 81 28.63 -30.40 -18.62
CA GLN A 81 29.10 -30.22 -17.25
C GLN A 81 27.91 -29.85 -16.35
N ALA A 82 27.11 -30.85 -15.95
CA ALA A 82 25.91 -30.69 -15.13
C ALA A 82 26.19 -29.96 -13.80
N LEU A 83 27.44 -29.96 -13.35
CA LEU A 83 27.86 -29.59 -12.01
C LEU A 83 28.76 -28.34 -11.98
N CYS A 84 28.39 -27.35 -12.79
CA CYS A 84 29.03 -26.03 -12.79
C CYS A 84 28.97 -25.39 -11.40
N LYS A 85 30.13 -25.03 -10.83
CA LYS A 85 30.26 -24.43 -9.51
C LYS A 85 29.50 -23.10 -9.43
N ARG A 86 29.57 -22.28 -10.49
CA ARG A 86 28.80 -21.02 -10.57
C ARG A 86 27.29 -21.28 -10.49
N THR A 87 26.76 -22.25 -11.25
CA THR A 87 25.35 -22.63 -11.20
C THR A 87 24.95 -23.06 -9.79
N LEU A 88 25.71 -23.97 -9.18
CA LEU A 88 25.41 -24.48 -7.85
C LEU A 88 25.45 -23.39 -6.77
N ASN A 89 26.33 -22.40 -6.89
CA ASN A 89 26.39 -21.26 -5.96
C ASN A 89 25.14 -20.38 -6.06
N ILE A 90 24.71 -20.03 -7.27
CA ILE A 90 23.51 -19.21 -7.47
C ILE A 90 22.26 -19.97 -7.02
N VAL A 91 22.18 -21.27 -7.34
CA VAL A 91 21.08 -22.15 -6.91
C VAL A 91 21.01 -22.24 -5.39
N GLU A 92 22.16 -22.36 -4.70
CA GLU A 92 22.21 -22.33 -3.24
C GLU A 92 21.80 -20.98 -2.66
N GLU A 93 22.19 -19.89 -3.29
CA GLU A 93 21.82 -18.53 -2.87
C GLU A 93 20.31 -18.28 -3.05
N LEU A 94 19.73 -18.67 -4.19
CA LEU A 94 18.29 -18.63 -4.45
C LEU A 94 17.51 -19.51 -3.46
N SER A 95 18.03 -20.70 -3.15
CA SER A 95 17.37 -21.62 -2.22
C SER A 95 17.28 -21.10 -0.79
N ASN A 96 18.00 -20.04 -0.42
CA ASN A 96 17.86 -19.46 0.92
C ASN A 96 16.47 -18.88 1.15
N ASP A 97 15.93 -18.21 0.12
CA ASP A 97 14.67 -17.47 0.21
C ASP A 97 13.54 -18.12 -0.61
N HIS A 98 13.87 -18.95 -1.61
CA HIS A 98 12.93 -19.41 -2.64
C HIS A 98 12.86 -20.94 -2.81
N SER A 99 13.24 -21.70 -1.78
CA SER A 99 13.38 -23.17 -1.86
C SER A 99 12.13 -23.92 -2.32
N GLU A 100 10.95 -23.38 -2.04
CA GLU A 100 9.64 -24.00 -2.27
C GLU A 100 9.10 -23.79 -3.68
N ILE A 101 9.56 -22.75 -4.37
CA ILE A 101 9.20 -22.44 -5.76
C ILE A 101 10.23 -22.98 -6.75
N MET A 102 11.36 -23.50 -6.26
CA MET A 102 12.41 -24.11 -7.07
C MET A 102 12.08 -25.56 -7.45
N ARG A 103 12.28 -25.88 -8.73
CA ARG A 103 12.12 -27.22 -9.31
C ARG A 103 13.35 -27.59 -10.11
N PHE A 104 13.83 -28.81 -9.90
CA PHE A 104 15.01 -29.33 -10.56
C PHE A 104 14.62 -30.34 -11.63
N TYR A 105 15.25 -30.28 -12.79
CA TYR A 105 14.93 -31.14 -13.93
C TYR A 105 16.19 -31.69 -14.55
N LEU A 106 16.17 -32.97 -14.92
CA LEU A 106 17.16 -33.53 -15.82
C LEU A 106 16.66 -33.31 -17.26
N SER A 107 17.24 -32.34 -17.97
CA SER A 107 16.90 -32.03 -19.36
C SER A 107 17.63 -32.96 -20.32
N LYS A 108 17.18 -33.01 -21.59
CA LYS A 108 17.78 -33.86 -22.65
C LYS A 108 17.97 -35.32 -22.24
N ALA A 109 17.04 -35.84 -21.44
CA ALA A 109 17.13 -37.20 -20.94
C ALA A 109 17.05 -38.25 -22.07
N ASP A 110 16.53 -37.88 -23.24
CA ASP A 110 16.51 -38.70 -24.45
C ASP A 110 17.90 -38.94 -25.05
N GLU A 111 18.85 -38.04 -24.83
CA GLU A 111 20.22 -38.15 -25.33
C GLU A 111 21.14 -38.90 -24.34
N ALA A 112 20.68 -39.06 -23.10
CA ALA A 112 21.42 -39.72 -22.03
C ALA A 112 21.27 -41.24 -22.07
N GLY A 113 22.02 -41.89 -22.97
CA GLY A 113 22.32 -43.32 -22.98
C GLY A 113 21.17 -44.27 -22.58
N ASP A 114 21.52 -45.36 -21.90
CA ASP A 114 20.55 -46.29 -21.33
C ASP A 114 20.04 -45.82 -19.97
N GLU A 115 18.95 -46.41 -19.47
CA GLU A 115 18.36 -46.05 -18.17
C GLU A 115 19.37 -46.12 -17.01
N SER A 116 20.28 -47.10 -17.06
CA SER A 116 21.33 -47.25 -16.04
C SER A 116 22.32 -46.08 -16.04
N ASP A 117 22.62 -45.48 -17.20
CA ASP A 117 23.53 -44.35 -17.29
C ASP A 117 22.84 -43.07 -16.83
N ARG A 118 21.54 -42.89 -17.15
CA ARG A 118 20.72 -41.80 -16.59
C ARG A 118 20.66 -41.84 -15.07
N GLN A 119 20.40 -43.02 -14.51
CA GLN A 119 20.33 -43.19 -13.06
C GLN A 119 21.67 -42.87 -12.38
N ARG A 120 22.81 -43.20 -13.01
CA ARG A 120 24.14 -42.83 -12.50
C ARG A 120 24.35 -41.32 -12.51
N VAL A 121 24.02 -40.64 -13.61
CA VAL A 121 24.14 -39.19 -13.73
C VAL A 121 23.24 -38.48 -12.73
N LEU A 122 21.98 -38.92 -12.62
CA LEU A 122 21.03 -38.42 -11.63
C LEU A 122 21.58 -38.56 -10.21
N MET A 123 22.10 -39.75 -9.87
CA MET A 123 22.71 -40.00 -8.56
C MET A 123 23.89 -39.07 -8.29
N GLN A 124 24.75 -38.83 -9.28
CA GLN A 124 25.87 -37.89 -9.14
C GLN A 124 25.38 -36.46 -8.87
N ILE A 125 24.36 -36.00 -9.61
CA ILE A 125 23.79 -34.66 -9.44
C ILE A 125 23.18 -34.52 -8.04
N VAL A 126 22.33 -35.47 -7.64
CA VAL A 126 21.70 -35.46 -6.32
C VAL A 126 22.75 -35.49 -5.21
N GLN A 127 23.81 -36.28 -5.35
CA GLN A 127 24.90 -36.31 -4.37
C GLN A 127 25.62 -34.96 -4.24
N GLU A 128 25.93 -34.28 -5.35
CA GLU A 128 26.54 -32.95 -5.30
C GLU A 128 25.60 -31.90 -4.69
N LEU A 129 24.30 -31.97 -4.99
CA LEU A 129 23.32 -31.06 -4.38
C LEU A 129 23.20 -31.30 -2.87
N CYS A 130 23.16 -32.56 -2.43
CA CYS A 130 23.13 -32.94 -1.01
C CYS A 130 24.39 -32.54 -0.22
N LYS A 131 25.53 -32.32 -0.88
CA LYS A 131 26.73 -31.79 -0.21
C LYS A 131 26.54 -30.34 0.27
N ARG A 132 25.56 -29.61 -0.29
CA ARG A 132 25.25 -28.24 0.09
C ARG A 132 24.12 -28.23 1.13
N PRO A 133 24.34 -27.65 2.33
CA PRO A 133 23.42 -27.79 3.45
C PRO A 133 22.06 -27.14 3.21
N ASN A 134 21.98 -26.07 2.42
CA ASN A 134 20.71 -25.38 2.13
C ASN A 134 19.89 -26.13 1.10
N LEU A 135 20.55 -26.74 0.10
CA LEU A 135 19.89 -27.56 -0.91
C LEU A 135 19.41 -28.89 -0.33
N ASN A 136 20.14 -29.49 0.62
CA ASN A 136 19.73 -30.73 1.27
C ASN A 136 18.39 -30.67 2.04
N ARG A 137 17.82 -29.47 2.24
CA ARG A 137 16.51 -29.30 2.89
C ARG A 137 15.36 -29.55 1.93
N THR A 138 15.57 -29.39 0.62
CA THR A 138 14.56 -29.67 -0.39
C THR A 138 14.55 -31.17 -0.64
N GLY A 139 13.41 -31.83 -0.40
CA GLY A 139 13.22 -33.22 -0.83
C GLY A 139 13.39 -33.28 -2.36
N PHE A 140 14.50 -33.84 -2.82
CA PHE A 140 14.86 -33.79 -4.23
C PHE A 140 14.03 -34.79 -5.04
N GLU A 141 13.05 -34.26 -5.76
CA GLU A 141 12.46 -34.91 -6.91
C GLU A 141 13.05 -34.24 -8.16
N MET A 142 13.67 -35.04 -9.03
CA MET A 142 14.31 -34.55 -10.26
C MET A 142 13.78 -35.33 -11.45
N PRO A 143 12.60 -34.95 -11.95
CA PRO A 143 11.97 -35.60 -13.09
C PRO A 143 12.78 -35.39 -14.38
N THR A 144 12.67 -36.36 -15.29
CA THR A 144 13.36 -36.37 -16.58
C THR A 144 12.49 -35.74 -17.65
N ILE A 145 13.00 -34.71 -18.32
CA ILE A 145 12.28 -34.01 -19.37
C ILE A 145 13.11 -33.94 -20.65
N TYR A 146 12.42 -33.93 -21.79
CA TYR A 146 13.00 -33.55 -23.07
C TYR A 146 11.95 -32.92 -23.96
N VAL A 147 12.39 -32.10 -24.91
CA VAL A 147 11.51 -31.53 -25.93
C VAL A 147 11.55 -32.49 -27.12
N PRO A 148 10.43 -33.17 -27.46
CA PRO A 148 10.43 -34.14 -28.54
C PRO A 148 10.66 -33.43 -29.89
N ASN A 149 11.73 -33.81 -30.59
CA ASN A 149 11.94 -33.33 -31.97
C ASN A 149 11.01 -34.09 -32.92
N MET A 150 10.38 -33.38 -33.87
CA MET A 150 9.50 -33.99 -34.88
C MET A 150 10.20 -35.06 -35.74
N ASN A 151 11.54 -35.07 -35.76
CA ASN A 151 12.37 -35.98 -36.56
C ASN A 151 13.05 -37.11 -35.76
N GLN A 152 12.91 -37.16 -34.43
CA GLN A 152 13.52 -38.23 -33.62
C GLN A 152 12.56 -39.44 -33.52
N LYS A 153 13.11 -40.65 -33.76
CA LYS A 153 12.42 -41.89 -33.40
C LYS A 153 12.20 -41.90 -31.88
N GLY A 154 10.99 -42.28 -31.46
CA GLY A 154 10.56 -42.24 -30.06
C GLY A 154 11.64 -42.74 -29.11
N SER A 155 12.03 -41.90 -28.16
CA SER A 155 12.96 -42.27 -27.09
C SER A 155 12.26 -43.27 -26.16
N SER A 156 12.99 -44.27 -25.67
CA SER A 156 12.52 -45.16 -24.60
C SER A 156 12.44 -44.46 -23.24
N CYS A 157 12.92 -43.22 -23.15
CA CYS A 157 12.85 -42.40 -21.95
C CYS A 157 11.43 -41.86 -21.72
N VAL A 158 10.91 -42.06 -20.51
CA VAL A 158 9.64 -41.49 -20.07
C VAL A 158 9.82 -39.97 -19.93
N ASN A 159 9.09 -39.22 -20.75
CA ASN A 159 9.06 -37.77 -20.67
C ASN A 159 8.04 -37.35 -19.60
N GLN A 160 8.47 -36.55 -18.63
CA GLN A 160 7.60 -36.04 -17.56
C GLN A 160 7.21 -34.56 -17.80
N ILE A 161 7.31 -34.08 -19.04
CA ILE A 161 6.99 -32.69 -19.39
C ILE A 161 5.51 -32.34 -19.12
N GLU A 162 4.60 -33.32 -19.18
CA GLU A 162 3.20 -33.14 -18.79
C GLU A 162 3.04 -32.76 -17.32
N GLU A 163 3.84 -33.34 -16.42
CA GLU A 163 3.81 -33.01 -14.99
C GLU A 163 4.28 -31.57 -14.75
N VAL A 164 5.32 -31.14 -15.49
CA VAL A 164 5.77 -29.74 -15.47
C VAL A 164 4.66 -28.79 -15.93
N CYS A 165 3.90 -29.17 -16.95
CA CYS A 165 2.77 -28.37 -17.41
C CYS A 165 1.66 -28.28 -16.36
N GLN A 166 1.39 -29.38 -15.63
CA GLN A 166 0.42 -29.39 -14.55
C GLN A 166 0.86 -28.52 -13.37
N ASP A 167 2.15 -28.52 -13.03
CA ASP A 167 2.70 -27.66 -11.98
C ASP A 167 2.57 -26.17 -12.34
N ILE A 168 2.91 -25.80 -13.59
CA ILE A 168 2.71 -24.44 -14.10
C ILE A 168 1.23 -24.06 -14.00
N GLU A 169 0.33 -24.94 -14.44
CA GLU A 169 -1.12 -24.69 -14.40
C GLU A 169 -1.62 -24.49 -12.96
N LYS A 170 -1.16 -25.32 -12.03
CA LYS A 170 -1.51 -25.22 -10.62
C LYS A 170 -1.03 -23.88 -10.05
N THR A 171 0.19 -23.46 -10.36
CA THR A 171 0.71 -22.16 -9.92
C THR A 171 -0.07 -21.00 -10.52
N ILE A 172 -0.43 -21.05 -11.81
CA ILE A 172 -1.30 -20.03 -12.44
C ILE A 172 -2.60 -19.89 -11.65
N ASN A 173 -3.27 -21.02 -11.34
CA ASN A 173 -4.55 -21.00 -10.63
C ASN A 173 -4.39 -20.39 -9.23
N GLN A 174 -3.33 -20.77 -8.51
CA GLN A 174 -3.02 -20.23 -7.18
C GLN A 174 -2.71 -18.73 -7.23
N THR A 175 -1.84 -18.29 -8.13
CA THR A 175 -1.44 -16.89 -8.28
C THR A 175 -2.64 -16.02 -8.67
N ILE A 176 -3.50 -16.48 -9.58
CA ILE A 176 -4.72 -15.75 -9.96
C ILE A 176 -5.67 -15.62 -8.76
N GLN A 177 -5.93 -16.71 -8.04
CA GLN A 177 -6.79 -16.67 -6.86
C GLN A 177 -6.22 -15.73 -5.79
N ASN A 178 -4.93 -15.85 -5.48
CA ASN A 178 -4.25 -15.02 -4.50
C ASN A 178 -4.30 -13.54 -4.89
N THR A 179 -4.00 -13.22 -6.16
CA THR A 179 -4.00 -11.84 -6.67
C THR A 179 -5.40 -11.23 -6.64
N LEU A 180 -6.43 -11.96 -7.07
CA LEU A 180 -7.81 -11.46 -7.06
C LEU A 180 -8.37 -11.33 -5.63
N ASN A 181 -7.92 -12.17 -4.71
CA ASN A 181 -8.28 -12.07 -3.29
C ASN A 181 -7.57 -10.89 -2.62
N SER A 182 -6.28 -10.70 -2.87
CA SER A 182 -5.54 -9.52 -2.40
C SER A 182 -6.14 -8.24 -2.95
N LEU A 183 -6.49 -8.18 -4.24
CA LEU A 183 -7.18 -7.04 -4.83
C LEU A 183 -8.47 -6.69 -4.09
N GLU A 184 -9.29 -7.68 -3.72
CA GLU A 184 -10.52 -7.44 -2.97
C GLU A 184 -10.23 -6.93 -1.55
N ARG A 185 -9.29 -7.54 -0.85
CA ARG A 185 -8.88 -7.10 0.49
C ARG A 185 -8.36 -5.65 0.46
N ASP A 186 -7.53 -5.31 -0.51
CA ASP A 186 -6.99 -3.96 -0.68
C ASP A 186 -8.12 -2.95 -0.97
N CYS A 187 -9.10 -3.33 -1.78
CA CYS A 187 -10.29 -2.52 -2.02
C CYS A 187 -11.07 -2.25 -0.73
N ASP A 188 -11.26 -3.27 0.11
CA ASP A 188 -11.96 -3.13 1.40
C ASP A 188 -11.16 -2.34 2.43
N GLN A 189 -9.83 -2.49 2.44
CA GLN A 189 -8.95 -1.69 3.27
C GLN A 189 -9.02 -0.20 2.88
N ILE A 190 -8.95 0.11 1.58
CA ILE A 190 -9.09 1.50 1.10
C ILE A 190 -10.45 2.07 1.50
N ALA A 191 -11.53 1.29 1.34
CA ALA A 191 -12.87 1.74 1.72
C ALA A 191 -12.99 2.02 3.23
N THR A 192 -12.43 1.15 4.06
CA THR A 192 -12.38 1.32 5.53
C THR A 192 -11.57 2.55 5.92
N LEU A 193 -10.37 2.73 5.37
CA LEU A 193 -9.52 3.90 5.65
C LEU A 193 -10.18 5.22 5.26
N VAL A 194 -10.92 5.24 4.14
CA VAL A 194 -11.70 6.40 3.73
C VAL A 194 -12.80 6.69 4.74
N GLU A 195 -13.57 5.68 5.15
CA GLU A 195 -14.66 5.83 6.12
C GLU A 195 -14.15 6.32 7.48
N GLU A 196 -13.08 5.72 8.00
CA GLU A 196 -12.43 6.16 9.24
C GLU A 196 -11.98 7.63 9.16
N LYS A 197 -11.39 8.03 8.02
CA LYS A 197 -10.94 9.41 7.80
C LYS A 197 -12.12 10.39 7.74
N LEU A 198 -13.24 10.00 7.13
CA LEU A 198 -14.47 10.80 7.10
C LEU A 198 -15.11 10.91 8.49
N GLN A 199 -15.20 9.81 9.23
CA GLN A 199 -15.74 9.80 10.59
C GLN A 199 -14.91 10.63 11.56
N LYS A 200 -13.58 10.48 11.53
CA LYS A 200 -12.65 11.30 12.31
C LYS A 200 -12.84 12.79 11.99
N ASN A 201 -13.05 13.12 10.73
CA ASN A 201 -13.33 14.48 10.33
C ASN A 201 -14.69 14.99 10.84
N MET A 202 -15.76 14.17 10.81
CA MET A 202 -17.06 14.54 11.36
C MET A 202 -16.96 14.82 12.87
N LYS A 203 -16.26 13.95 13.61
CA LYS A 203 -16.01 14.14 15.04
C LYS A 203 -15.23 15.43 15.31
N THR A 204 -14.16 15.67 14.56
CA THR A 204 -13.35 16.91 14.68
C THR A 204 -14.17 18.15 14.35
N SER A 205 -15.06 18.08 13.36
CA SER A 205 -15.95 19.18 13.00
C SER A 205 -16.97 19.48 14.12
N SER A 206 -17.50 18.44 14.77
CA SER A 206 -18.41 18.60 15.91
C SER A 206 -17.68 19.20 17.12
N GLU A 207 -16.48 18.71 17.43
CA GLU A 207 -15.61 19.25 18.48
C GLU A 207 -15.27 20.74 18.20
N ASN A 208 -14.96 21.08 16.96
CA ASN A 208 -14.70 22.47 16.55
C ASN A 208 -15.94 23.37 16.69
N LEU A 209 -17.13 22.86 16.37
CA LEU A 209 -18.37 23.60 16.57
C LEU A 209 -18.62 23.88 18.06
N GLN A 210 -18.42 22.86 18.91
CA GLN A 210 -18.52 23.02 20.37
C GLN A 210 -17.47 23.98 20.92
N ALA A 211 -16.23 23.90 20.44
CA ALA A 211 -15.14 24.81 20.81
C ALA A 211 -15.48 26.27 20.46
N ARG A 212 -16.00 26.50 19.24
CA ARG A 212 -16.48 27.82 18.79
C ARG A 212 -17.63 28.32 19.65
N PHE A 213 -18.61 27.47 19.96
CA PHE A 213 -19.75 27.86 20.80
C PHE A 213 -19.31 28.23 22.21
N ARG A 214 -18.49 27.39 22.86
CA ARG A 214 -17.94 27.67 24.20
C ARG A 214 -17.10 28.95 24.19
N GLY A 215 -16.23 29.12 23.20
CA GLY A 215 -15.44 30.33 23.02
C GLY A 215 -16.30 31.58 22.84
N ALA A 216 -17.37 31.49 22.04
CA ALA A 216 -18.33 32.59 21.86
C ALA A 216 -19.09 32.91 23.15
N SER A 217 -19.52 31.90 23.92
CA SER A 217 -20.20 32.12 25.20
C SER A 217 -19.29 32.83 26.21
N PHE A 218 -18.04 32.38 26.37
CA PHE A 218 -17.08 33.05 27.27
C PHE A 218 -16.70 34.44 26.76
N GLY A 219 -16.57 34.64 25.45
CA GLY A 219 -16.33 35.96 24.85
C GLY A 219 -17.49 36.93 25.10
N LEU A 220 -18.73 36.46 24.93
CA LEU A 220 -19.93 37.28 25.17
C LEU A 220 -20.04 37.66 26.65
N LEU A 221 -19.86 36.71 27.58
CA LEU A 221 -19.83 36.99 29.02
C LEU A 221 -18.71 37.95 29.40
N GLY A 222 -17.52 37.78 28.81
CA GLY A 222 -16.34 38.61 29.03
C GLY A 222 -16.46 40.06 28.54
N VAL A 223 -17.45 40.37 27.67
CA VAL A 223 -17.71 41.74 27.17
C VAL A 223 -19.00 42.31 27.74
N PHE A 224 -20.06 41.51 27.84
CA PHE A 224 -21.39 41.97 28.25
C PHE A 224 -21.48 42.32 29.73
N ILE A 225 -20.95 41.47 30.63
CA ILE A 225 -20.98 41.74 32.08
C ILE A 225 -20.19 43.03 32.42
N PRO A 226 -18.97 43.24 31.89
CA PRO A 226 -18.20 44.45 32.14
C PRO A 226 -18.83 45.70 31.55
N PHE A 227 -19.44 45.59 30.37
CA PHE A 227 -20.19 46.69 29.76
C PHE A 227 -21.39 47.11 30.62
N LEU A 228 -22.18 46.14 31.13
CA LEU A 228 -23.26 46.41 32.07
C LEU A 228 -22.76 47.04 33.38
N MET A 229 -21.62 46.58 33.90
CA MET A 229 -21.04 47.14 35.13
C MET A 229 -20.47 48.55 34.93
N LEU A 230 -19.87 48.83 33.77
CA LEU A 230 -19.36 50.16 33.44
C LEU A 230 -20.48 51.17 33.20
N THR A 231 -21.53 50.77 32.48
CA THR A 231 -22.69 51.63 32.22
C THR A 231 -23.44 51.97 33.52
N THR A 232 -23.61 51.00 34.41
CA THR A 232 -24.20 51.24 35.74
C THR A 232 -23.35 52.14 36.63
N TYR A 233 -22.02 52.01 36.57
CA TYR A 233 -21.09 52.91 37.23
C TYR A 233 -21.23 54.36 36.70
N LEU A 234 -21.24 54.56 35.38
CA LEU A 234 -21.36 55.89 34.76
C LEU A 234 -22.69 56.56 35.11
N ILE A 235 -23.81 55.83 35.09
CA ILE A 235 -25.13 56.34 35.48
C ILE A 235 -25.16 56.73 36.97
N SER A 236 -24.48 55.96 37.83
CA SER A 236 -24.47 56.19 39.27
C SER A 236 -23.58 57.38 39.68
N THR A 237 -22.41 57.55 39.06
CA THR A 237 -21.40 58.53 39.46
C THR A 237 -21.42 59.82 38.63
N GLN A 238 -21.78 59.75 37.34
CA GLN A 238 -21.71 60.87 36.39
C GLN A 238 -23.09 61.20 35.77
N GLN A 239 -24.12 61.25 36.63
CA GLN A 239 -25.52 61.40 36.22
C GLN A 239 -25.78 62.68 35.40
N LYS A 240 -25.10 63.79 35.71
CA LYS A 240 -25.24 65.06 34.95
C LYS A 240 -24.71 64.96 33.52
N VAL A 241 -23.53 64.36 33.34
CA VAL A 241 -22.90 64.21 32.02
C VAL A 241 -23.69 63.24 31.15
N MET A 242 -24.19 62.14 31.71
CA MET A 242 -25.02 61.20 30.96
C MET A 242 -26.38 61.79 30.58
N LYS A 243 -26.93 62.70 31.40
CA LYS A 243 -28.18 63.41 31.10
C LYS A 243 -28.05 64.32 29.88
N ASP A 244 -26.90 64.98 29.73
CA ASP A 244 -26.61 65.87 28.59
C ASP A 244 -26.35 65.10 27.28
N ILE A 245 -25.82 63.88 27.35
CA ILE A 245 -25.45 63.08 26.17
C ILE A 245 -26.59 62.17 25.67
N LEU A 246 -27.31 61.49 26.58
CA LEU A 246 -28.36 60.53 26.22
C LEU A 246 -29.78 61.12 26.21
N GLY A 247 -29.98 62.29 26.83
CA GLY A 247 -31.29 62.89 27.02
C GLY A 247 -32.11 62.25 28.16
N GLU A 248 -33.05 63.01 28.72
CA GLU A 248 -33.82 62.65 29.93
C GLU A 248 -34.61 61.34 29.78
N ASN A 249 -35.31 61.17 28.66
CA ASN A 249 -36.18 60.00 28.43
C ASN A 249 -35.42 58.66 28.38
N ILE A 250 -34.18 58.66 27.87
CA ILE A 250 -33.36 57.45 27.74
C ILE A 250 -32.66 57.14 29.07
N LEU A 251 -32.26 58.18 29.81
CA LEU A 251 -31.65 58.00 31.13
C LEU A 251 -32.65 57.43 32.14
N ASP A 252 -33.91 57.90 32.12
CA ASP A 252 -34.95 57.43 33.02
C ASP A 252 -35.37 55.98 32.72
N THR A 253 -35.47 55.62 31.44
CA THR A 253 -35.74 54.23 31.04
C THR A 253 -34.61 53.29 31.41
N LEU A 254 -33.34 53.65 31.15
CA LEU A 254 -32.18 52.87 31.58
C LEU A 254 -32.09 52.78 33.11
N GLY A 255 -32.42 53.85 33.84
CA GLY A 255 -32.46 53.89 35.29
C GLY A 255 -33.48 52.94 35.90
N ILE A 256 -34.63 52.71 35.25
CA ILE A 256 -35.64 51.74 35.68
C ILE A 256 -35.11 50.30 35.52
N TYR A 257 -34.53 49.97 34.36
CA TYR A 257 -34.05 48.61 34.09
C TYR A 257 -32.76 48.25 34.85
N LEU A 258 -31.84 49.20 35.02
CA LEU A 258 -30.55 49.01 35.69
C LEU A 258 -30.58 49.46 37.17
N GLY A 259 -31.73 49.91 37.67
CA GLY A 259 -31.90 50.52 39.00
C GLY A 259 -31.43 49.69 40.20
N PRO A 260 -31.62 48.36 40.24
CA PRO A 260 -31.05 47.53 41.31
C PRO A 260 -29.51 47.52 41.32
N LEU A 261 -28.90 47.42 40.13
CA LEU A 261 -27.44 47.41 39.97
C LEU A 261 -26.84 48.79 40.26
N ALA A 262 -27.48 49.86 39.81
CA ALA A 262 -27.06 51.24 40.09
C ALA A 262 -27.14 51.58 41.60
N ARG A 263 -28.15 51.05 42.31
CA ARG A 263 -28.22 51.16 43.79
C ARG A 263 -27.07 50.42 44.48
N GLY A 264 -26.69 49.25 43.99
CA GLY A 264 -25.50 48.52 44.47
C GLY A 264 -24.22 49.34 44.37
N TRP A 265 -24.04 50.09 43.28
CA TRP A 265 -22.91 51.01 43.12
C TRP A 265 -22.93 52.20 44.08
N LYS A 266 -24.11 52.71 44.46
CA LYS A 266 -24.23 53.80 45.47
C LYS A 266 -23.91 53.34 46.89
N ALA A 267 -24.05 52.04 47.17
CA ALA A 267 -23.73 51.45 48.48
C ALA A 267 -22.22 51.23 48.67
N ILE A 268 -21.43 51.28 47.60
CA ILE A 268 -19.98 51.07 47.63
C ILE A 268 -19.28 52.39 47.98
N PRO A 269 -18.38 52.42 48.98
CA PRO A 269 -17.61 53.61 49.30
C PRO A 269 -16.69 54.03 48.13
N VAL A 270 -16.58 55.34 47.89
CA VAL A 270 -15.82 55.91 46.75
C VAL A 270 -14.37 55.41 46.70
N GLN A 271 -13.76 55.12 47.85
CA GLN A 271 -12.39 54.59 47.98
C GLN A 271 -12.20 53.20 47.37
N TYR A 272 -13.26 52.37 47.31
CA TYR A 272 -13.21 51.02 46.75
C TYR A 272 -13.64 50.95 45.27
N SER A 273 -14.25 52.01 44.75
CA SER A 273 -14.78 52.05 43.37
C SER A 273 -13.69 51.82 42.31
N THR A 274 -12.49 52.35 42.52
CA THR A 274 -11.34 52.17 41.61
C THR A 274 -10.81 50.74 41.62
N TYR A 275 -10.72 50.09 42.79
CA TYR A 275 -10.30 48.69 42.90
C TYR A 275 -11.29 47.73 42.23
N ILE A 276 -12.59 48.00 42.32
CA ILE A 276 -13.63 47.20 41.65
C ILE A 276 -13.54 47.35 40.13
N LEU A 277 -13.26 48.55 39.61
CA LEU A 277 -13.03 48.76 38.18
C LEU A 277 -11.80 47.99 37.67
N TYR A 278 -10.69 48.00 38.41
CA TYR A 278 -9.52 47.19 38.08
C TYR A 278 -9.81 45.68 38.12
N PHE A 279 -10.61 45.24 39.09
CA PHE A 279 -11.06 43.84 39.16
C PHE A 279 -11.91 43.44 37.95
N ILE A 280 -12.87 44.29 37.56
CA ILE A 280 -13.71 44.06 36.37
C ILE A 280 -12.82 43.98 35.13
N PHE A 281 -11.86 44.90 34.97
CA PHE A 281 -10.92 44.88 33.86
C PHE A 281 -10.08 43.59 33.84
N GLY A 282 -9.50 43.18 34.98
CA GLY A 282 -8.78 41.92 35.09
C GLY A 282 -9.65 40.70 34.76
N PHE A 283 -10.90 40.69 35.23
CA PHE A 283 -11.86 39.63 34.92
C PHE A 283 -12.19 39.57 33.41
N THR A 284 -12.34 40.71 32.74
CA THR A 284 -12.53 40.76 31.28
C THR A 284 -11.37 40.11 30.55
N LEU A 285 -10.14 40.44 30.95
CA LEU A 285 -8.93 39.97 30.31
C LEU A 285 -8.81 38.44 30.46
N ILE A 286 -9.05 37.93 31.66
CA ILE A 286 -9.04 36.49 31.95
C ILE A 286 -10.10 35.77 31.12
N MET A 287 -11.33 36.28 31.07
CA MET A 287 -12.41 35.67 30.29
C MET A 287 -12.12 35.67 28.79
N LEU A 288 -11.54 36.74 28.25
CA LEU A 288 -11.13 36.81 26.84
C LEU A 288 -9.96 35.87 26.53
N LEU A 289 -9.01 35.69 27.46
CA LEU A 289 -7.93 34.71 27.32
C LEU A 289 -8.47 33.27 27.32
N ILE A 290 -9.40 32.95 28.22
CA ILE A 290 -10.07 31.65 28.25
C ILE A 290 -10.87 31.43 26.95
N ALA A 291 -11.63 32.43 26.50
CA ALA A 291 -12.38 32.37 25.25
C ALA A 291 -11.46 32.06 24.06
N ARG A 292 -10.29 32.73 23.99
CA ARG A 292 -9.29 32.49 22.94
C ARG A 292 -8.69 31.08 23.01
N TYR A 293 -8.43 30.57 24.22
CA TYR A 293 -7.87 29.23 24.40
C TYR A 293 -8.87 28.13 24.03
N VAL A 294 -10.12 28.27 24.48
CA VAL A 294 -11.20 27.28 24.24
C VAL A 294 -11.70 27.30 22.80
N SER A 295 -11.60 28.43 22.09
CA SER A 295 -12.01 28.57 20.69
C SER A 295 -11.02 27.96 19.68
N ARG A 296 -9.90 27.37 20.12
CA ARG A 296 -8.92 26.76 19.22
C ARG A 296 -9.54 25.60 18.44
N THR A 297 -9.65 25.76 17.12
CA THR A 297 -10.16 24.73 16.23
C THR A 297 -9.04 23.93 15.58
N LYS A 298 -9.26 22.63 15.38
CA LYS A 298 -8.39 21.75 14.60
C LYS A 298 -8.72 21.84 13.11
N LEU A 299 -7.75 21.53 12.25
CA LEU A 299 -7.97 21.51 10.80
C LEU A 299 -8.95 20.38 10.43
N THR A 300 -9.93 20.70 9.57
CA THR A 300 -10.89 19.74 9.02
C THR A 300 -10.76 19.69 7.50
N LEU A 301 -11.08 18.53 6.92
CA LEU A 301 -11.14 18.32 5.48
C LEU A 301 -12.10 19.31 4.80
N SER A 302 -11.67 19.83 3.67
CA SER A 302 -12.48 20.65 2.78
C SER A 302 -13.60 19.84 2.13
N ARG A 303 -14.63 20.53 1.62
CA ARG A 303 -15.73 19.88 0.87
C ARG A 303 -15.24 19.14 -0.37
N LYS A 304 -14.19 19.65 -1.04
CA LYS A 304 -13.60 19.02 -2.22
C LYS A 304 -12.92 17.70 -1.86
N GLU A 305 -12.09 17.70 -0.82
CA GLU A 305 -11.39 16.49 -0.35
C GLU A 305 -12.38 15.41 0.12
N LYS A 306 -13.47 15.80 0.81
CA LYS A 306 -14.53 14.85 1.20
C LYS A 306 -15.19 14.20 -0.01
N ARG A 307 -15.53 14.98 -1.03
CA ARG A 307 -16.13 14.46 -2.27
C ARG A 307 -15.15 13.52 -2.96
N HIS A 308 -13.90 13.93 -3.11
CA HIS A 308 -12.87 13.11 -3.74
C HIS A 308 -12.63 11.78 -3.02
N LEU A 309 -12.56 11.77 -1.69
CA LEU A 309 -12.45 10.53 -0.92
C LEU A 309 -13.69 9.63 -1.11
N SER A 310 -14.88 10.22 -1.15
CA SER A 310 -16.12 9.47 -1.41
C SER A 310 -16.14 8.88 -2.83
N GLU A 311 -15.67 9.63 -3.83
CA GLU A 311 -15.53 9.17 -5.22
C GLU A 311 -14.54 8.01 -5.32
N ILE A 312 -13.39 8.09 -4.63
CA ILE A 312 -12.41 7.00 -4.57
C ILE A 312 -13.07 5.73 -4.01
N ARG A 313 -13.78 5.85 -2.88
CA ARG A 313 -14.46 4.70 -2.27
C ARG A 313 -15.48 4.09 -3.22
N GLU A 314 -16.31 4.94 -3.84
CA GLU A 314 -17.34 4.49 -4.77
C GLU A 314 -16.73 3.81 -6.01
N PHE A 315 -15.66 4.38 -6.56
CA PHE A 315 -14.94 3.79 -7.67
C PHE A 315 -14.37 2.40 -7.32
N VAL A 316 -13.71 2.29 -6.17
CA VAL A 316 -13.11 1.03 -5.69
C VAL A 316 -14.19 -0.03 -5.47
N GLN A 317 -15.29 0.30 -4.78
CA GLN A 317 -16.35 -0.66 -4.47
C GLN A 317 -17.20 -1.04 -5.69
N ASN A 318 -17.54 -0.08 -6.55
CA ASN A 318 -18.48 -0.32 -7.64
C ASN A 318 -17.82 -0.67 -8.97
N THR A 319 -16.59 -0.21 -9.22
CA THR A 319 -15.90 -0.44 -10.51
C THR A 319 -14.88 -1.55 -10.37
N VAL A 320 -13.97 -1.45 -9.39
CA VAL A 320 -12.85 -2.41 -9.27
C VAL A 320 -13.35 -3.79 -8.85
N LYS A 321 -14.24 -3.88 -7.85
CA LYS A 321 -14.82 -5.17 -7.45
C LYS A 321 -15.63 -5.84 -8.56
N LYS A 322 -16.43 -5.09 -9.33
CA LYS A 322 -17.14 -5.66 -10.49
C LYS A 322 -16.18 -6.14 -11.58
N LYS A 323 -15.08 -5.41 -11.79
CA LYS A 323 -14.05 -5.81 -12.74
C LYS A 323 -13.35 -7.11 -12.33
N LYS A 324 -13.16 -7.37 -11.03
CA LYS A 324 -12.68 -8.67 -10.52
C LYS A 324 -13.57 -9.82 -10.98
N GLU A 325 -14.89 -9.69 -10.83
CA GLU A 325 -15.85 -10.74 -11.25
C GLU A 325 -15.76 -11.01 -12.75
N SER A 326 -15.65 -9.94 -13.56
CA SER A 326 -15.44 -10.06 -15.01
C SER A 326 -14.13 -10.78 -15.33
N LEU A 327 -13.02 -10.38 -14.71
CA LEU A 327 -11.70 -11.00 -14.95
C LEU A 327 -11.69 -12.46 -14.55
N TYR A 328 -12.32 -12.82 -13.43
CA TYR A 328 -12.44 -14.21 -12.99
C TYR A 328 -13.31 -15.02 -13.95
N SER A 329 -14.43 -14.45 -14.43
CA SER A 329 -15.28 -15.09 -15.45
C SER A 329 -14.53 -15.30 -16.76
N ASP A 330 -13.75 -14.32 -17.20
CA ASP A 330 -12.97 -14.43 -18.45
C ASP A 330 -11.88 -15.48 -18.33
N TYR A 331 -11.20 -15.56 -17.18
CA TYR A 331 -10.26 -16.64 -16.88
C TYR A 331 -10.93 -18.02 -16.88
N LEU A 332 -12.11 -18.17 -16.25
CA LEU A 332 -12.86 -19.43 -16.26
C LEU A 332 -13.31 -19.82 -17.68
N LYS A 333 -13.77 -18.87 -18.48
CA LYS A 333 -14.15 -19.12 -19.89
C LYS A 333 -12.95 -19.61 -20.71
N GLN A 334 -11.79 -18.97 -20.55
CA GLN A 334 -10.56 -19.42 -21.20
C GLN A 334 -10.17 -20.83 -20.73
N SER A 335 -10.33 -21.12 -19.43
CA SER A 335 -10.01 -22.43 -18.86
C SER A 335 -10.92 -23.55 -19.36
N VAL A 336 -12.21 -23.28 -19.59
CA VAL A 336 -13.18 -24.27 -20.11
C VAL A 336 -13.05 -24.46 -21.61
N ALA A 337 -12.80 -23.39 -22.38
CA ALA A 337 -12.64 -23.47 -23.83
C ALA A 337 -11.43 -24.31 -24.26
N ASP A 338 -10.40 -24.44 -23.41
CA ASP A 338 -9.23 -25.28 -23.64
C ASP A 338 -9.45 -26.78 -23.34
N HIS A 339 -10.56 -27.16 -22.68
CA HIS A 339 -10.92 -28.58 -22.45
C HIS A 339 -11.78 -29.19 -23.57
N ASP A 340 -12.37 -28.36 -24.44
CA ASP A 340 -13.25 -28.78 -25.53
C ASP A 340 -12.57 -28.83 -26.91
N LEU A 341 -11.26 -28.58 -26.98
CA LEU A 341 -10.38 -28.65 -28.17
C LEU A 341 -9.27 -29.68 -27.96
#